data_AF-A0A316LWX9-F1
#
_entry.id   AF-A0A316LWX9-F1
#
_cell.length_a   1.000
_cell.length_b   1.000
_cell.length_c   1.000
_cell.angle_alpha   90.00
_cell.angle_beta   90.00
_cell.angle_gamma   90.00
#
_symmetry.space_group_name_H-M   'P 1'
#
loop_
_entity.id
_entity.type
_entity.pdbx_description
1 polymer ?
#
loop_
_entity_poly.entity_id
_entity_poly.type
_entity_poly.pdbx_seq_one_letter_code
_entity_poly.pdbx_strand_id
1 'polypeptide(L)'
;MQRSAFPPRPRDPLIYQMAEDRSLRLRMLLLAVKRGDLEMLERLHAREIPAYYQASALSRTTPAEIDGRRRSGIDETLRAAEQAAEEELLDAIAEADEKTLAYFAEEFEIKNMFSEVNRFLYPRLPELAARLLEKGNISGARLLLQSAVEHNRNAYAELAELMRGSVEAAQTRRPCWVGEREQYDERMTAQMMSELECKDGYVLYRDPAAKQGVVTNLLRMPEDASADGETGRLIQELNGWAEKVCAIRPDIEGRTAR
;
A
#
# COMPACT_ATOMS: atom_id res chain seq x y z
N MET A 1 -29.61 -8.59 22.97
CA MET A 1 -28.99 -7.60 22.06
C MET A 1 -28.09 -6.68 22.88
N GLN A 2 -26.80 -6.98 23.00
CA GLN A 2 -25.85 -6.08 23.66
C GLN A 2 -25.43 -5.01 22.65
N ARG A 3 -25.82 -3.76 22.91
CA ARG A 3 -25.33 -2.58 22.19
C ARG A 3 -23.86 -2.39 22.56
N SER A 4 -22.98 -2.40 21.57
CA SER A 4 -21.55 -2.06 21.69
C SER A 4 -21.38 -0.74 22.45
N ALA A 5 -20.62 -0.77 23.55
CA ALA A 5 -20.38 0.33 24.48
C ALA A 5 -19.21 1.24 24.05
N PHE A 6 -19.00 1.41 22.75
CA PHE A 6 -18.02 2.36 22.23
C PHE A 6 -18.76 3.52 21.56
N PRO A 7 -18.51 4.79 21.97
CA PRO A 7 -19.00 5.92 21.20
C PRO A 7 -18.48 5.80 19.76
N PRO A 8 -19.27 6.16 18.73
CA PRO A 8 -18.76 6.23 17.36
C PRO A 8 -17.57 7.19 17.38
N ARG A 9 -16.37 6.64 17.16
CA ARG A 9 -15.14 7.42 17.11
C ARG A 9 -15.24 8.39 15.93
N PRO A 10 -14.80 9.65 16.07
CA PRO A 10 -14.88 10.62 15.00
C PRO A 10 -14.14 10.07 13.78
N ARG A 11 -14.86 9.83 12.70
CA ARG A 11 -14.29 9.45 11.41
C ARG A 11 -13.80 10.71 10.71
N ASP A 12 -12.66 10.62 10.02
CA ASP A 12 -12.07 11.76 9.31
C ASP A 12 -13.11 12.38 8.34
N PRO A 13 -13.42 13.69 8.44
CA PRO A 13 -14.33 14.38 7.53
C PRO A 13 -13.96 14.18 6.05
N LEU A 14 -12.67 14.04 5.75
CA LEU A 14 -12.17 13.85 4.38
C LEU A 14 -12.62 12.51 3.79
N ILE A 15 -12.73 11.45 4.61
CA ILE A 15 -13.25 10.15 4.17
C ILE A 15 -14.68 10.31 3.63
N TYR A 16 -15.53 11.05 4.36
CA TYR A 16 -16.90 11.29 3.93
C TYR A 16 -16.94 12.13 2.65
N GLN A 17 -16.13 13.19 2.58
CA GLN A 17 -16.06 14.04 1.39
C GLN A 17 -15.61 13.28 0.14
N MET A 18 -14.61 12.40 0.26
CA MET A 18 -14.14 11.58 -0.87
C MET A 18 -15.11 10.42 -1.19
N ALA A 19 -15.94 9.98 -0.24
CA ALA A 19 -16.83 8.83 -0.39
C ALA A 19 -18.25 9.18 -0.83
N GLU A 20 -18.80 10.32 -0.41
CA GLU A 20 -20.20 10.72 -0.65
C GLU A 20 -20.48 11.06 -2.11
N ASP A 21 -19.51 11.61 -2.86
CA ASP A 21 -19.70 11.97 -4.27
C ASP A 21 -18.56 11.46 -5.17
N ARG A 22 -18.30 10.14 -5.09
CA ARG A 22 -17.23 9.48 -5.87
C ARG A 22 -17.38 9.73 -7.37
N SER A 23 -18.60 9.70 -7.90
CA SER A 23 -18.90 9.94 -9.31
C SER A 23 -18.55 11.37 -9.73
N LEU A 24 -18.88 12.39 -8.92
CA LEU A 24 -18.46 13.76 -9.18
C LEU A 24 -16.94 13.90 -9.07
N ARG A 25 -16.33 13.34 -8.03
CA ARG A 25 -14.88 13.36 -7.82
C ARG A 25 -14.14 12.78 -9.02
N LEU A 26 -14.53 11.61 -9.52
CA LEU A 26 -13.91 10.99 -10.71
C LEU A 26 -14.02 11.88 -11.94
N ARG A 27 -15.17 12.51 -12.17
CA ARG A 27 -15.36 13.45 -13.30
C ARG A 27 -14.49 14.70 -13.17
N MET A 28 -14.36 15.23 -11.95
CA MET A 28 -13.49 16.38 -11.68
C MET A 28 -12.01 16.03 -11.84
N LEU A 29 -11.59 14.85 -11.38
CA LEU A 29 -10.23 14.33 -11.59
C LEU A 29 -9.93 14.18 -13.08
N LEU A 30 -10.84 13.57 -13.84
CA LEU A 30 -10.69 13.42 -15.29
C LEU A 30 -10.53 14.77 -15.99
N LEU A 31 -11.32 15.77 -15.60
CA LEU A 31 -11.21 17.13 -16.15
C LEU A 31 -9.86 17.77 -15.79
N ALA A 32 -9.42 17.65 -14.53
CA ALA A 32 -8.15 18.19 -14.06
C ALA A 32 -6.97 17.56 -14.79
N VAL A 33 -6.95 16.23 -14.97
CA VAL A 33 -5.93 15.51 -15.75
C VAL A 33 -5.91 16.01 -17.20
N LYS A 34 -7.07 16.06 -17.87
CA LYS A 34 -7.17 16.56 -19.27
C LYS A 34 -6.72 18.01 -19.43
N ARG A 35 -6.70 18.80 -18.35
CA ARG A 35 -6.25 20.19 -18.34
C ARG A 35 -4.81 20.38 -17.83
N GLY A 36 -4.17 19.33 -17.30
CA GLY A 36 -2.88 19.42 -16.61
C GLY A 36 -2.95 20.30 -15.34
N ASP A 37 -4.11 20.37 -14.70
CA ASP A 37 -4.35 21.22 -13.52
C ASP A 37 -3.89 20.51 -12.24
N LEU A 38 -2.59 20.58 -11.97
CA LEU A 38 -1.96 19.95 -10.80
C LEU A 38 -2.52 20.47 -9.47
N GLU A 39 -2.88 21.76 -9.40
CA GLU A 39 -3.47 22.34 -8.19
C GLU A 39 -4.83 21.71 -7.89
N MET A 40 -5.66 21.49 -8.92
CA MET A 40 -6.92 20.78 -8.76
C MET A 40 -6.71 19.30 -8.40
N LEU A 41 -5.70 18.64 -8.98
CA LEU A 41 -5.38 17.25 -8.63
C LEU A 41 -4.97 17.10 -7.17
N GLU A 42 -4.21 18.06 -6.63
CA GLU A 42 -3.83 18.09 -5.22
C GLU A 42 -5.05 18.32 -4.32
N ARG A 43 -5.89 19.31 -4.64
CA ARG A 43 -7.13 19.60 -3.88
C ARG A 43 -8.13 18.44 -3.87
N LEU A 44 -8.17 17.65 -4.93
CA LEU A 44 -9.04 16.47 -5.05
C LEU A 44 -8.40 15.18 -4.51
N HIS A 45 -7.18 15.27 -3.96
CA HIS A 45 -6.42 14.14 -3.44
C HIS A 45 -6.28 13.03 -4.50
N ALA A 46 -5.97 13.38 -5.75
CA ALA A 46 -6.08 12.50 -6.92
C ALA A 46 -5.34 11.16 -6.82
N ARG A 47 -4.29 11.10 -6.00
CA ARG A 47 -3.47 9.89 -5.78
C ARG A 47 -4.03 8.98 -4.69
N GLU A 48 -5.02 9.45 -3.95
CA GLU A 48 -5.48 8.85 -2.71
C GLU A 48 -6.86 8.22 -2.85
N ILE A 49 -7.05 7.11 -2.14
CA ILE A 49 -8.36 6.45 -1.99
C ILE A 49 -8.88 6.60 -0.56
N PRO A 50 -10.21 6.69 -0.36
CA PRO A 50 -10.78 6.80 0.98
C PRO A 50 -10.38 5.68 1.96
N ALA A 51 -10.02 4.50 1.43
CA ALA A 51 -9.58 3.37 2.22
C ALA A 51 -8.25 3.60 2.96
N TYR A 52 -7.35 4.45 2.46
CA TYR A 52 -6.07 4.72 3.10
C TYR A 52 -6.22 5.38 4.47
N TYR A 53 -7.18 6.29 4.62
CA TYR A 53 -7.47 6.98 5.88
C TYR A 53 -8.02 6.07 6.98
N GLN A 54 -8.51 4.88 6.61
CA GLN A 54 -9.07 3.89 7.53
C GLN A 54 -8.15 2.69 7.75
N ALA A 55 -7.12 2.53 6.92
CA ALA A 55 -6.18 1.43 7.03
C ALA A 55 -5.28 1.63 8.26
N SER A 56 -5.00 0.56 8.98
CA SER A 56 -4.28 0.62 10.25
C SER A 56 -3.62 -0.71 10.58
N ALA A 57 -2.35 -0.66 10.97
CA ALA A 57 -1.63 -1.82 11.45
C ALA A 57 -2.19 -2.24 12.81
N LEU A 58 -2.45 -1.28 13.70
CA LEU A 58 -3.03 -1.53 15.03
C LEU A 58 -4.38 -2.26 14.95
N SER A 59 -5.28 -1.84 14.06
CA SER A 59 -6.57 -2.51 13.85
C SER A 59 -6.52 -3.69 12.90
N ARG A 60 -5.33 -4.03 12.36
CA ARG A 60 -5.11 -5.10 11.37
C ARG A 60 -6.08 -4.98 10.20
N THR A 61 -6.10 -3.82 9.57
CA THR A 61 -7.03 -3.53 8.48
C THR A 61 -6.28 -2.95 7.30
N THR A 62 -6.33 -3.63 6.17
CA THR A 62 -5.72 -3.15 4.92
C THR A 62 -6.70 -2.28 4.13
N PRO A 63 -6.21 -1.41 3.22
CA PRO A 63 -7.09 -0.64 2.33
C PRO A 63 -8.01 -1.53 1.48
N ALA A 64 -7.51 -2.67 0.98
CA ALA A 64 -8.29 -3.62 0.19
C ALA A 64 -9.52 -4.15 0.94
N GLU A 65 -9.39 -4.48 2.23
CA GLU A 65 -10.51 -4.95 3.06
C GLU A 65 -11.56 -3.86 3.31
N ILE A 66 -11.14 -2.60 3.41
CA ILE A 66 -12.04 -1.46 3.57
C ILE A 66 -12.83 -1.22 2.28
N ASP A 67 -12.13 -1.20 1.15
CA ASP A 67 -12.75 -1.02 -0.16
C ASP A 67 -13.69 -2.19 -0.50
N GLY A 68 -13.31 -3.43 -0.18
CA GLY A 68 -14.17 -4.60 -0.34
C GLY A 68 -15.48 -4.49 0.45
N ARG A 69 -15.40 -4.07 1.72
CA ARG A 69 -16.59 -3.82 2.55
C ARG A 69 -17.45 -2.68 2.00
N ARG A 70 -16.85 -1.61 1.49
CA ARG A 70 -17.58 -0.50 0.86
C ARG A 70 -18.30 -0.93 -0.40
N ARG A 71 -17.67 -1.77 -1.23
CA ARG A 71 -18.25 -2.27 -2.49
C ARG A 71 -19.33 -3.34 -2.26
N SER A 72 -19.37 -3.96 -1.07
CA SER A 72 -20.42 -4.88 -0.67
C SER A 72 -21.73 -4.12 -0.43
N GLY A 73 -22.74 -4.35 -1.28
CA GLY A 73 -24.02 -3.66 -1.24
C GLY A 73 -24.23 -2.56 -2.29
N ILE A 74 -23.23 -2.28 -3.14
CA ILE A 74 -23.41 -1.42 -4.32
C ILE A 74 -24.10 -2.22 -5.44
N ASP A 75 -25.06 -1.57 -6.10
CA ASP A 75 -25.73 -2.11 -7.28
C ASP A 75 -24.73 -2.43 -8.41
N GLU A 76 -24.95 -3.54 -9.12
CA GLU A 76 -24.08 -4.03 -10.20
C GLU A 76 -23.83 -2.97 -11.28
N THR A 77 -24.88 -2.22 -11.66
CA THR A 77 -24.80 -1.20 -12.71
C THR A 77 -23.97 0.00 -12.28
N LEU A 78 -24.12 0.42 -11.01
CA LEU A 78 -23.33 1.50 -10.44
C LEU A 78 -21.86 1.09 -10.32
N ARG A 79 -21.59 -0.16 -9.93
CA ARG A 79 -20.22 -0.71 -9.89
C ARG A 79 -19.57 -0.69 -11.28
N ALA A 80 -20.29 -1.13 -12.31
CA ALA A 80 -19.77 -1.12 -13.68
C ALA A 80 -19.50 0.31 -14.18
N ALA A 81 -20.38 1.26 -13.85
CA ALA A 81 -20.20 2.67 -14.21
C ALA A 81 -18.99 3.31 -13.48
N GLU A 82 -18.81 3.02 -12.19
CA GLU A 82 -17.62 3.47 -11.44
C GLU A 82 -16.33 2.90 -12.04
N GLN A 83 -16.32 1.61 -12.37
CA GLN A 83 -15.15 0.97 -12.96
C GLN A 83 -14.81 1.55 -14.34
N ALA A 84 -15.81 1.78 -15.19
CA ALA A 84 -15.60 2.43 -16.49
C ALA A 84 -15.02 3.85 -16.34
N ALA A 85 -15.48 4.63 -15.35
CA ALA A 85 -14.93 5.96 -15.08
C ALA A 85 -13.50 5.91 -14.54
N GLU A 86 -13.15 4.90 -13.73
CA GLU A 86 -11.79 4.67 -13.25
C GLU A 86 -10.84 4.28 -14.40
N GLU A 87 -11.30 3.48 -15.37
CA GLU A 87 -10.53 3.16 -16.59
C GLU A 87 -10.34 4.41 -17.47
N GLU A 88 -11.38 5.22 -17.69
CA GLU A 88 -11.25 6.46 -18.46
C GLU A 88 -10.24 7.43 -17.81
N LEU A 89 -10.25 7.52 -16.48
CA LEU A 89 -9.26 8.31 -15.75
C LEU A 89 -7.85 7.77 -15.95
N LEU A 90 -7.66 6.45 -15.86
CA LEU A 90 -6.35 5.83 -16.09
C LEU A 90 -5.81 6.13 -17.50
N ASP A 91 -6.68 6.03 -18.51
CA ASP A 91 -6.33 6.34 -19.89
C ASP A 91 -5.95 7.82 -20.08
N ALA A 92 -6.71 8.71 -19.45
CA ALA A 92 -6.41 10.14 -19.46
C ALA A 92 -5.07 10.46 -18.80
N ILE A 93 -4.72 9.78 -17.69
CA ILE A 93 -3.43 9.96 -17.03
C ILE A 93 -2.30 9.45 -17.94
N ALA A 94 -2.49 8.31 -18.62
CA ALA A 94 -1.50 7.76 -19.53
C ALA A 94 -1.22 8.66 -20.75
N GLU A 95 -2.17 9.53 -21.11
CA GLU A 95 -2.05 10.53 -22.18
C GLU A 95 -1.60 11.92 -21.69
N ALA A 96 -1.47 12.09 -20.38
CA ALA A 96 -1.11 13.37 -19.78
C ALA A 96 0.37 13.71 -20.00
N ASP A 97 0.72 14.95 -19.68
CA ASP A 97 2.09 15.43 -19.76
C ASP A 97 2.98 14.84 -18.65
N GLU A 98 4.31 14.97 -18.84
CA GLU A 98 5.31 14.41 -17.93
C GLU A 98 5.16 14.90 -16.49
N LYS A 99 4.72 16.15 -16.26
CA LYS A 99 4.52 16.66 -14.88
C LYS A 99 3.35 15.97 -14.20
N THR A 100 2.28 15.71 -14.94
CA THR A 100 1.13 14.95 -14.43
C THR A 100 1.55 13.51 -14.09
N LEU A 101 2.35 12.87 -14.95
CA LEU A 101 2.91 11.54 -14.65
C LEU A 101 3.81 11.54 -13.42
N ALA A 102 4.70 12.53 -13.29
CA ALA A 102 5.57 12.68 -12.13
C ALA A 102 4.78 12.87 -10.84
N TYR A 103 3.68 13.63 -10.89
CA TYR A 103 2.76 13.77 -9.75
C TYR A 103 2.22 12.41 -9.30
N PHE A 104 1.70 11.57 -10.20
CA PHE A 104 1.20 10.24 -9.83
C PHE A 104 2.30 9.25 -9.41
N ALA A 105 3.55 9.50 -9.78
CA ALA A 105 4.69 8.68 -9.37
C ALA A 105 5.23 9.04 -7.97
N GLU A 106 4.84 10.16 -7.38
CA GLU A 106 5.37 10.59 -6.08
C GLU A 106 4.64 9.94 -4.89
N GLU A 107 5.41 9.54 -3.88
CA GLU A 107 4.88 9.04 -2.60
C GLU A 107 4.20 10.13 -1.79
N PHE A 108 3.18 9.76 -1.02
CA PHE A 108 2.50 10.67 -0.11
C PHE A 108 2.26 10.01 1.25
N GLU A 109 2.15 10.85 2.28
CA GLU A 109 1.89 10.43 3.65
C GLU A 109 0.41 10.63 4.00
N ILE A 110 -0.20 9.61 4.60
CA ILE A 110 -1.54 9.69 5.16
C ILE A 110 -1.45 9.43 6.65
N LYS A 111 -1.95 10.40 7.42
CA LYS A 111 -2.20 10.23 8.84
C LYS A 111 -3.61 9.65 9.02
N ASN A 112 -3.68 8.40 9.49
CA ASN A 112 -4.97 7.74 9.69
C ASN A 112 -5.66 8.17 10.99
N MET A 113 -6.85 7.63 11.24
CA MET A 113 -7.64 7.91 12.44
C MET A 113 -6.99 7.46 13.77
N PHE A 114 -5.96 6.61 13.73
CA PHE A 114 -5.17 6.18 14.88
C PHE A 114 -3.91 7.03 15.07
N SER A 115 -3.74 8.10 14.29
CA SER A 115 -2.51 8.91 14.23
C SER A 115 -1.27 8.15 13.77
N GLU A 116 -1.45 7.00 13.11
CA GLU A 116 -0.37 6.32 12.39
C GLU A 116 -0.14 7.10 11.08
N VAL A 117 1.12 7.39 10.78
CA VAL A 117 1.53 7.98 9.51
C VAL A 117 2.02 6.86 8.63
N ASN A 118 1.33 6.63 7.52
CA ASN A 118 1.65 5.59 6.55
C ASN A 118 1.97 6.25 5.21
N ARG A 119 2.98 5.71 4.51
CA ARG A 119 3.36 6.16 3.17
C ARG A 119 2.71 5.28 2.14
N PHE A 120 2.23 5.87 1.05
CA PHE A 120 1.63 5.14 -0.06
C PHE A 120 2.06 5.74 -1.39
N LEU A 121 1.97 4.91 -2.44
CA LEU A 121 1.95 5.36 -3.83
C LEU A 121 0.54 5.30 -4.41
N TYR A 122 0.35 5.91 -5.58
CA TYR A 122 -0.90 5.81 -6.31
C TYR A 122 -1.31 4.32 -6.49
N PRO A 123 -2.51 3.91 -6.05
CA PRO A 123 -2.86 2.49 -5.98
C PRO A 123 -2.82 1.75 -7.31
N ARG A 124 -3.09 2.46 -8.42
CA ARG A 124 -3.12 1.89 -9.78
C ARG A 124 -1.87 2.18 -10.60
N LEU A 125 -0.75 2.44 -9.93
CA LEU A 125 0.52 2.80 -10.58
C LEU A 125 1.07 1.67 -11.48
N PRO A 126 1.00 0.37 -11.13
CA PRO A 126 1.42 -0.71 -12.02
C PRO A 126 0.57 -0.80 -13.29
N GLU A 127 -0.75 -0.64 -13.18
CA GLU A 127 -1.66 -0.62 -14.33
C GLU A 127 -1.40 0.59 -15.21
N LEU A 128 -1.13 1.75 -14.61
CA LEU A 128 -0.74 2.95 -15.35
C LEU A 128 0.59 2.75 -16.09
N ALA A 129 1.58 2.13 -15.45
CA ALA A 129 2.84 1.78 -16.09
C ALA A 129 2.66 0.81 -17.25
N ALA A 130 1.82 -0.23 -17.10
CA ALA A 130 1.49 -1.16 -18.18
C ALA A 130 0.83 -0.45 -19.38
N ARG A 131 -0.17 0.42 -19.12
CA ARG A 131 -0.82 1.23 -20.17
C ARG A 131 0.17 2.14 -20.90
N LEU A 132 1.12 2.74 -20.18
CA LEU A 132 2.17 3.56 -20.79
C LEU A 132 3.10 2.74 -21.71
N LEU A 133 3.44 1.50 -21.31
CA LEU A 133 4.22 0.59 -22.15
C LEU A 133 3.46 0.19 -23.42
N GLU A 134 2.19 -0.14 -23.31
CA GLU A 134 1.32 -0.44 -24.45
C GLU A 134 1.22 0.72 -25.45
N LYS A 135 1.16 1.96 -24.93
CA LYS A 135 1.15 3.19 -25.73
C LYS A 135 2.54 3.60 -26.24
N GLY A 136 3.60 2.86 -25.91
CA GLY A 136 4.98 3.15 -26.33
C GLY A 136 5.66 4.29 -25.58
N ASN A 137 5.08 4.79 -24.49
CA ASN A 137 5.65 5.83 -23.63
C ASN A 137 6.63 5.21 -22.61
N ILE A 138 7.80 4.82 -23.10
CA ILE A 138 8.80 4.09 -22.31
C ILE A 138 9.39 4.96 -21.18
N SER A 139 9.59 6.25 -21.42
CA SER A 139 10.15 7.16 -20.40
C SER A 139 9.18 7.34 -19.23
N GLY A 140 7.89 7.58 -19.52
CA GLY A 140 6.85 7.67 -18.49
C GLY A 140 6.74 6.37 -17.70
N ALA A 141 6.68 5.22 -18.37
CA ALA A 141 6.61 3.93 -17.69
C ALA A 141 7.83 3.70 -16.76
N ARG A 142 9.04 4.07 -17.21
CA ARG A 142 10.25 3.93 -16.40
C ARG A 142 10.24 4.83 -15.17
N LEU A 143 9.76 6.07 -15.28
CA LEU A 143 9.60 6.98 -14.13
C LEU A 143 8.73 6.33 -13.05
N LEU A 144 7.58 5.78 -13.44
CA LEU A 144 6.65 5.12 -12.52
C LEU A 144 7.28 3.87 -11.91
N LEU A 145 7.91 3.01 -12.72
CA LEU A 145 8.57 1.79 -12.25
C LEU A 145 9.70 2.09 -11.26
N GLN A 146 10.52 3.12 -11.50
CA GLN A 146 11.59 3.52 -10.59
C GLN A 146 11.04 3.91 -9.22
N SER A 147 9.99 4.72 -9.19
CA SER A 147 9.33 5.09 -7.94
C SER A 147 8.74 3.87 -7.23
N ALA A 148 8.09 2.96 -7.96
CA ALA A 148 7.53 1.73 -7.39
C ALA A 148 8.61 0.81 -6.79
N VAL A 149 9.76 0.69 -7.45
CA VAL A 149 10.92 -0.09 -6.94
C VAL A 149 11.43 0.54 -5.65
N GLU A 150 11.63 1.85 -5.64
CA GLU A 150 12.10 2.58 -4.47
C GLU A 150 11.14 2.43 -3.29
N HIS A 151 9.84 2.56 -3.54
CA HIS A 151 8.78 2.37 -2.55
C HIS A 151 8.81 0.97 -1.93
N ASN A 152 8.82 -0.09 -2.75
CA ASN A 152 8.88 -1.47 -2.24
C ASN A 152 10.17 -1.74 -1.45
N ARG A 153 11.30 -1.16 -1.89
CA ARG A 153 12.58 -1.27 -1.19
C ARG A 153 12.54 -0.56 0.17
N ASN A 154 11.94 0.63 0.24
CA ASN A 154 11.78 1.39 1.47
C ASN A 154 10.84 0.64 2.43
N ALA A 155 9.73 0.08 1.92
CA ALA A 155 8.83 -0.76 2.69
C ALA A 155 9.55 -1.98 3.31
N TYR A 156 10.43 -2.63 2.54
CA TYR A 156 11.26 -3.72 3.07
C TYR A 156 12.17 -3.24 4.21
N ALA A 157 12.85 -2.10 4.03
CA ALA A 157 13.77 -1.55 5.03
C ALA A 157 13.03 -1.17 6.33
N GLU A 158 11.87 -0.51 6.22
CA GLU A 158 11.03 -0.14 7.36
C GLU A 158 10.53 -1.38 8.12
N LEU A 159 10.06 -2.40 7.39
CA LEU A 159 9.65 -3.68 7.99
C LEU A 159 10.81 -4.38 8.70
N ALA A 160 11.99 -4.41 8.07
CA ALA A 160 13.18 -5.02 8.66
C ALA A 160 13.57 -4.33 9.98
N GLU A 161 13.54 -3.00 10.02
CA GLU A 161 13.83 -2.22 11.22
C GLU A 161 12.79 -2.42 12.33
N LEU A 162 11.49 -2.45 11.99
CA LEU A 162 10.42 -2.74 12.95
C LEU A 162 10.56 -4.15 13.53
N MET A 163 10.83 -5.15 12.69
CA MET A 163 11.08 -6.52 13.14
C MET A 163 12.33 -6.61 14.01
N ARG A 164 13.43 -5.93 13.64
CA ARG A 164 14.67 -5.87 14.44
C ARG A 164 14.42 -5.31 15.84
N GLY A 165 13.70 -4.18 15.95
CA GLY A 165 13.32 -3.60 17.24
C GLY A 165 12.44 -4.55 18.08
N SER A 166 11.56 -5.31 17.42
CA SER A 166 10.71 -6.31 18.06
C SER A 166 11.53 -7.49 18.59
N VAL A 167 12.54 -7.94 17.84
CA VAL A 167 13.50 -8.97 18.25
C VAL A 167 14.33 -8.51 19.43
N GLU A 168 14.91 -7.31 19.39
CA GLU A 168 15.70 -6.75 20.50
C GLU A 168 14.86 -6.68 21.79
N ALA A 169 13.62 -6.20 21.69
CA ALA A 169 12.70 -6.17 22.83
C ALA A 169 12.36 -7.57 23.37
N ALA A 170 12.23 -8.57 22.50
CA ALA A 170 12.01 -9.96 22.91
C ALA A 170 13.25 -10.56 23.59
N GLN A 171 14.44 -10.31 23.04
CA GLN A 171 15.71 -10.79 23.57
C GLN A 171 15.99 -10.27 25.00
N THR A 172 15.60 -9.04 25.33
CA THR A 172 15.73 -8.52 26.71
C THR A 172 14.89 -9.29 27.74
N ARG A 173 13.82 -9.97 27.31
CA ARG A 173 12.91 -10.75 28.16
C ARG A 173 13.15 -12.26 28.06
N ARG A 174 14.21 -12.66 27.35
CA ARG A 174 14.51 -14.04 26.99
C ARG A 174 14.93 -14.85 28.23
N PRO A 175 14.42 -16.09 28.40
CA PRO A 175 14.85 -16.98 29.50
C PRO A 175 16.34 -17.30 29.45
N CYS A 176 16.93 -17.67 30.60
CA CYS A 176 18.35 -18.01 30.68
C CYS A 176 18.66 -19.48 30.30
N TRP A 177 17.68 -20.39 30.39
CA TRP A 177 17.86 -21.83 30.12
C TRP A 177 17.80 -22.13 28.61
N VAL A 178 18.71 -22.99 28.10
CA VAL A 178 18.87 -23.24 26.65
C VAL A 178 17.60 -23.85 26.02
N GLY A 179 16.98 -24.86 26.63
CA GLY A 179 15.76 -25.48 26.10
C GLY A 179 14.54 -24.56 26.11
N GLU A 180 14.45 -23.66 27.09
CA GLU A 180 13.40 -22.64 27.14
C GLU A 180 13.68 -21.49 26.16
N ARG A 181 14.96 -21.23 25.84
CA ARG A 181 15.37 -20.20 24.86
C ARG A 181 14.93 -20.55 23.44
N GLU A 182 15.22 -21.76 22.97
CA GLU A 182 14.86 -22.18 21.62
C GLU A 182 13.33 -22.14 21.44
N GLN A 183 12.59 -22.68 22.42
CA GLN A 183 11.12 -22.63 22.42
C GLN A 183 10.59 -21.19 22.49
N TYR A 184 11.26 -20.31 23.24
CA TYR A 184 10.91 -18.90 23.31
C TYR A 184 11.11 -18.21 21.96
N ASP A 185 12.25 -18.39 21.31
CA ASP A 185 12.57 -17.76 20.02
C ASP A 185 11.64 -18.25 18.90
N GLU A 186 11.33 -19.55 18.87
CA GLU A 186 10.33 -20.12 17.94
C GLU A 186 8.95 -19.50 18.16
N ARG A 187 8.49 -19.42 19.41
CA ARG A 187 7.20 -18.81 19.75
C ARG A 187 7.17 -17.32 19.38
N MET A 188 8.23 -16.58 19.66
CA MET A 188 8.33 -15.16 19.32
C MET A 188 8.35 -14.94 17.81
N THR A 189 9.09 -15.77 17.06
CA THR A 189 9.07 -15.76 15.59
C THR A 189 7.67 -16.01 15.07
N ALA A 190 6.98 -17.05 15.56
CA ALA A 190 5.61 -17.36 15.16
C ALA A 190 4.63 -16.22 15.48
N GLN A 191 4.80 -15.56 16.63
CA GLN A 191 4.01 -14.39 17.01
C GLN A 191 4.27 -13.19 16.10
N MET A 192 5.53 -12.86 15.80
CA MET A 192 5.85 -11.76 14.87
C MET A 192 5.29 -12.05 13.47
N MET A 193 5.45 -13.29 12.99
CA MET A 193 4.95 -13.67 11.68
C MET A 193 3.42 -13.68 11.58
N SER A 194 2.70 -13.91 12.68
CA SER A 194 1.22 -13.85 12.69
C SER A 194 0.67 -12.42 12.64
N GLU A 195 1.54 -11.42 12.84
CA GLU A 195 1.24 -10.00 12.71
C GLU A 195 1.64 -9.41 11.35
N LEU A 196 2.32 -10.19 10.50
CA LEU A 196 2.63 -9.81 9.12
C LEU A 196 1.52 -10.33 8.18
N GLU A 197 0.94 -9.43 7.40
CA GLU A 197 -0.01 -9.76 6.34
C GLU A 197 0.51 -9.20 5.01
N CYS A 198 0.57 -10.06 3.99
CA CYS A 198 0.95 -9.69 2.62
C CYS A 198 -0.12 -10.22 1.67
N LYS A 199 -1.10 -9.38 1.31
CA LYS A 199 -2.26 -9.79 0.51
C LYS A 199 -2.87 -8.60 -0.22
N ASP A 200 -3.55 -8.88 -1.32
CA ASP A 200 -4.36 -7.91 -2.09
C ASP A 200 -3.60 -6.64 -2.50
N GLY A 201 -2.29 -6.74 -2.76
CA GLY A 201 -1.44 -5.60 -3.14
C GLY A 201 -1.04 -4.70 -1.97
N TYR A 202 -1.10 -5.20 -0.73
CA TYR A 202 -0.70 -4.49 0.48
C TYR A 202 0.19 -5.34 1.37
N VAL A 203 1.05 -4.67 2.14
CA VAL A 203 1.73 -5.25 3.29
C VAL A 203 1.32 -4.51 4.56
N LEU A 204 1.06 -5.28 5.60
CA LEU A 204 0.74 -4.79 6.93
C LEU A 204 1.59 -5.55 7.94
N TYR A 205 2.21 -4.82 8.86
CA TYR A 205 2.87 -5.41 10.00
C TYR A 205 2.53 -4.64 11.26
N ARG A 206 2.14 -5.38 12.30
CA ARG A 206 1.94 -4.83 13.65
C ARG A 206 3.02 -5.39 14.56
N ASP A 207 3.77 -4.52 15.24
CA ASP A 207 4.66 -4.97 16.31
C ASP A 207 3.81 -5.77 17.34
N PRO A 208 4.20 -6.99 17.74
CA PRO A 208 3.48 -7.76 18.76
C PRO A 208 3.29 -7.05 20.10
N ALA A 209 4.15 -6.07 20.45
CA ALA A 209 3.94 -5.23 21.61
C ALA A 209 2.90 -4.10 21.39
N ALA A 210 2.32 -4.03 20.18
CA ALA A 210 1.31 -3.10 19.70
C ALA A 210 1.68 -1.62 19.90
N LYS A 211 2.97 -1.30 19.85
CA LYS A 211 3.45 0.09 19.98
C LYS A 211 3.50 0.82 18.66
N GLN A 212 3.80 0.09 17.58
CA GLN A 212 4.02 0.61 16.24
C GLN A 212 3.55 -0.42 15.20
N GLY A 213 3.41 0.04 13.97
CA GLY A 213 3.11 -0.80 12.83
C GLY A 213 3.19 0.01 11.54
N VAL A 214 3.14 -0.70 10.43
CA VAL A 214 3.19 -0.11 9.09
C VAL A 214 2.11 -0.74 8.22
N VAL A 215 1.47 0.08 7.40
CA VAL A 215 0.60 -0.36 6.31
C VAL A 215 0.98 0.41 5.07
N THR A 216 1.32 -0.29 3.99
CA THR A 216 1.61 0.34 2.69
C THR A 216 1.13 -0.52 1.54
N ASN A 217 0.92 0.07 0.37
CA ASN A 217 0.73 -0.69 -0.85
C ASN A 217 2.03 -1.41 -1.24
N LEU A 218 1.87 -2.61 -1.78
CA LEU A 218 2.96 -3.44 -2.27
C LEU A 218 2.75 -3.66 -3.76
N LEU A 219 3.50 -2.89 -4.55
CA LEU A 219 3.28 -2.79 -5.98
C LEU A 219 3.91 -3.99 -6.72
N ARG A 220 3.18 -4.52 -7.70
CA ARG A 220 3.65 -5.59 -8.60
C ARG A 220 3.13 -5.29 -10.00
N MET A 221 3.97 -5.55 -11.00
CA MET A 221 3.49 -5.48 -12.38
C MET A 221 2.57 -6.67 -12.69
N PRO A 222 1.58 -6.49 -13.59
CA PRO A 222 0.82 -7.59 -14.15
C PRO A 222 1.74 -8.68 -14.73
N GLU A 223 1.34 -9.95 -14.63
CA GLU A 223 2.17 -11.09 -15.06
C GLU A 223 2.46 -11.09 -16.56
N ASP A 224 1.57 -10.52 -17.35
CA ASP A 224 1.66 -10.37 -18.80
C ASP A 224 2.46 -9.13 -19.23
N ALA A 225 2.78 -8.22 -18.30
CA ALA A 225 3.57 -7.04 -18.60
C ALA A 225 5.05 -7.40 -18.80
N SER A 226 5.54 -7.16 -20.01
CA SER A 226 6.93 -7.39 -20.38
C SER A 226 7.49 -6.19 -21.15
N ALA A 227 8.77 -5.92 -20.95
CA ALA A 227 9.50 -4.89 -21.67
C ALA A 227 10.96 -5.30 -21.81
N ASP A 228 11.62 -4.78 -22.84
CA ASP A 228 13.02 -5.07 -23.10
C ASP A 228 13.97 -4.11 -22.35
N GLY A 229 15.23 -4.53 -22.27
CA GLY A 229 16.33 -3.71 -21.78
C GLY A 229 16.16 -3.29 -20.32
N GLU A 230 16.32 -2.00 -20.05
CA GLU A 230 16.33 -1.47 -18.69
C GLU A 230 14.93 -1.45 -18.06
N THR A 231 13.89 -1.22 -18.85
CA THR A 231 12.50 -1.29 -18.37
C THR A 231 12.18 -2.69 -17.86
N GLY A 232 12.60 -3.73 -18.59
CA GLY A 232 12.45 -5.13 -18.15
C GLY A 232 13.16 -5.42 -16.84
N ARG A 233 14.36 -4.85 -16.62
CA ARG A 233 15.08 -4.99 -15.35
C ARG A 233 14.32 -4.34 -14.19
N LEU A 234 13.73 -3.17 -14.39
CA LEU A 234 12.92 -2.50 -13.37
C LEU A 234 11.67 -3.32 -13.01
N ILE A 235 11.01 -3.95 -14.00
CA ILE A 235 9.86 -4.84 -13.74
C ILE A 235 10.28 -6.04 -12.88
N GLN A 236 11.41 -6.68 -13.23
CA GLN A 236 11.96 -7.79 -12.45
C GLN A 236 12.34 -7.37 -11.03
N GLU A 237 12.98 -6.20 -10.89
CA GLU A 237 13.37 -5.67 -9.59
C GLU A 237 12.15 -5.33 -8.72
N LEU A 238 11.12 -4.72 -9.30
CA LEU A 238 9.87 -4.37 -8.62
C LEU A 238 9.19 -5.61 -8.04
N ASN A 239 8.98 -6.63 -8.89
CA ASN A 239 8.36 -7.88 -8.49
C ASN A 239 9.23 -8.63 -7.47
N GLY A 240 10.55 -8.64 -7.66
CA GLY A 240 11.50 -9.26 -6.72
C GLY A 240 11.51 -8.59 -5.35
N TRP A 241 11.38 -7.27 -5.26
CA TRP A 241 11.20 -6.59 -3.97
C TRP A 241 9.86 -6.94 -3.33
N ALA A 242 8.78 -7.03 -4.11
CA ALA A 242 7.49 -7.43 -3.60
C ALA A 242 7.48 -8.87 -3.03
N GLU A 243 8.26 -9.77 -3.62
CA GLU A 243 8.49 -11.11 -3.08
C GLU A 243 9.30 -11.07 -1.78
N LYS A 244 10.40 -10.31 -1.76
CA LYS A 244 11.25 -10.15 -0.56
C LYS A 244 10.48 -9.59 0.63
N VAL A 245 9.59 -8.62 0.39
CA VAL A 245 8.71 -8.05 1.43
C VAL A 245 7.80 -9.13 2.01
N CYS A 246 7.10 -9.91 1.19
CA CYS A 246 6.23 -10.97 1.72
C CYS A 246 7.02 -12.13 2.38
N ALA A 247 8.26 -12.37 1.92
CA ALA A 247 9.12 -13.44 2.42
C ALA A 247 9.95 -13.03 3.66
N ILE A 248 9.88 -11.76 4.10
CA ILE A 248 10.68 -11.26 5.22
C ILE A 248 10.45 -12.10 6.49
N ARG A 249 11.51 -12.30 7.26
CA ARG A 249 11.49 -13.02 8.52
C ARG A 249 12.30 -12.25 9.56
N PRO A 250 11.89 -12.25 10.83
CA PRO A 250 12.71 -11.68 11.90
C PRO A 250 13.98 -12.51 12.05
N ASP A 251 15.13 -11.83 12.11
CA ASP A 251 16.41 -12.45 12.41
C ASP A 251 16.62 -12.48 13.92
N ILE A 252 16.29 -13.60 14.55
CA ILE A 252 16.61 -13.84 15.96
C ILE A 252 17.94 -14.57 15.98
N GLU A 253 19.00 -13.88 16.42
CA GLU A 253 20.34 -14.47 16.54
C GLU A 253 20.27 -15.83 17.26
N GLY A 254 20.70 -16.87 16.55
CA GLY A 254 20.52 -18.28 16.90
C GLY A 254 20.34 -19.21 15.71
N ARG A 255 20.09 -18.69 14.49
CA ARG A 255 20.02 -19.46 13.24
C ARG A 255 21.27 -19.40 12.36
N THR A 256 22.42 -19.00 12.90
CA THR A 256 23.70 -19.05 12.20
C THR A 256 24.57 -20.21 12.70
N ALA A 257 24.76 -21.17 11.79
CA ALA A 257 25.77 -22.23 11.74
C ALA A 257 25.70 -23.36 12.78
N ARG A 258 25.09 -24.48 12.38
CA ARG A 258 25.64 -25.82 12.62
C ARG A 258 25.84 -26.53 11.30
#